data_AF-A0A4R9JSH5-F1
#
_entry.id   AF-A0A4R9JSH5-F1
#
_cell.length_a   1.000
_cell.length_b   1.000
_cell.length_c   1.000
_cell.angle_alpha   90.00
_cell.angle_beta   90.00
_cell.angle_gamma   90.00
#
_symmetry.space_group_name_H-M   'P 1'
#
loop_
_entity.id
_entity.type
_entity.pdbx_description
1 polymer ?
#
loop_
_entity_poly.entity_id
_entity_poly.type
_entity_poly.pdbx_seq_one_letter_code
_entity_poly.pdbx_strand_id
1 'polypeptide(L)'
;MKRILIFHLFLFFTTCQQGNETYPKLTGPVVDPSGYLPLETKVKLENLLLTEEKITTNQVVVYITEKLKEASIETEATAVFEQWKLGQKDKDNGILLLLAPNDRKVRIEVGYGLEGILTDLVAKRIIDEIIVPNMKMGNPSLAMLSGTSAILEQLRVGSPKLFTDLCPNSFNDLASDLHPDTIPFLKKEVKPLKTVNFYFCVVPVENQIGLEAAANQLFLKSQTKDPEKKTIVFVTSPNNNFIGHIITSPEFHWSLSQAKVRSIFYSKYEERRTSDFTNFTYRAFLELIERIKHNQKIVLDKGTGIYDPYNVLASYSYNKAGEIIRSLETQFHVGIQILFLDTKSDISLEAKKFHTIAFGNNSGITLLYSLNQKQVFVYTNTNSVIQNPNKNENPKPIDNQSLSQSVSDAIAPHLKMEDIDWMCIRSAEAIDYYLHMLLTQPNKNKANHESASGSPPLGIDNGKEPHVVFQWFMILMFLVLLVGMMAGEGYIFFYGVFYLGSVILRAKYSLLPESPNLYSIVSVFLVLLPTTIVVYIFRKIGWSDSVSSYSQDFFSGSSGGSSSSGSSYRSSSSSYSGGGGSSGGGGASGSW
;
A
#
# COMPACT_ATOMS: atom_id res chain seq x y z
N MET A 1 60.36 50.16 -25.44
CA MET A 1 59.68 48.88 -25.72
C MET A 1 59.70 47.85 -24.58
N LYS A 2 60.53 47.98 -23.53
CA LYS A 2 60.59 47.00 -22.41
C LYS A 2 59.60 47.22 -21.23
N ARG A 3 58.86 48.34 -21.18
CA ARG A 3 57.90 48.63 -20.08
C ARG A 3 56.45 48.22 -20.37
N ILE A 4 56.09 47.97 -21.63
CA ILE A 4 54.73 47.55 -22.02
C ILE A 4 54.56 46.03 -21.90
N LEU A 5 55.65 45.27 -22.00
CA LEU A 5 55.62 43.80 -21.91
C LEU A 5 55.37 43.28 -20.47
N ILE A 6 55.77 44.05 -19.45
CA ILE A 6 55.59 43.67 -18.03
C ILE A 6 54.14 43.87 -17.57
N PHE A 7 53.41 44.81 -18.19
CA PHE A 7 52.01 45.07 -17.85
C PHE A 7 51.07 43.99 -18.42
N HIS A 8 51.43 43.36 -19.54
CA HIS A 8 50.68 42.23 -20.11
C HIS A 8 51.00 40.89 -19.42
N LEU A 9 52.14 40.77 -18.75
CA LEU A 9 52.49 39.58 -17.97
C LEU A 9 51.83 39.57 -16.58
N PHE A 10 51.46 40.74 -16.05
CA PHE A 10 50.75 40.86 -14.76
C PHE A 10 49.22 40.69 -14.89
N LEU A 11 48.67 40.81 -16.10
CA LEU A 11 47.24 40.67 -16.38
C LEU A 11 46.81 39.21 -16.64
N PHE A 12 47.76 38.26 -16.66
CA PHE A 12 47.50 36.83 -16.86
C PHE A 12 47.41 36.02 -15.55
N PHE A 13 47.57 36.65 -14.38
CA PHE A 13 47.57 35.95 -13.08
C PHE A 13 46.28 36.07 -12.26
N THR A 14 45.23 36.69 -12.77
CA THR A 14 43.95 36.86 -12.05
C THR A 14 42.77 36.27 -12.82
N THR A 15 42.84 34.98 -13.12
CA THR A 15 41.64 34.15 -13.26
C THR A 15 41.80 32.94 -12.36
N CYS A 16 41.63 33.16 -11.06
CA CYS A 16 41.27 32.08 -10.17
C CYS A 16 39.86 31.65 -10.59
N GLN A 17 39.74 30.60 -11.40
CA GLN A 17 38.48 29.90 -11.57
C GLN A 17 38.08 29.39 -10.19
N GLN A 18 37.20 30.13 -9.51
CA GLN A 18 36.39 29.56 -8.46
C GLN A 18 35.54 28.48 -9.15
N GLY A 19 35.93 27.22 -8.98
CA GLY A 19 35.03 26.12 -9.27
C GLY A 19 33.80 26.33 -8.39
N ASN A 20 32.69 26.75 -8.99
CA ASN A 20 31.40 26.67 -8.32
C ASN A 20 31.11 25.19 -8.12
N GLU A 21 31.42 24.67 -6.93
CA GLU A 21 30.97 23.33 -6.55
C GLU A 21 29.44 23.31 -6.62
N THR A 22 28.88 22.44 -7.47
CA THR A 22 27.43 22.37 -7.75
C THR A 22 26.63 22.10 -6.47
N TYR A 23 27.15 21.26 -5.58
CA TYR A 23 26.55 20.90 -4.29
C TYR A 23 27.40 21.38 -3.11
N PRO A 24 26.77 21.65 -1.95
CA PRO A 24 27.50 22.04 -0.75
C PRO A 24 28.48 20.94 -0.33
N LYS A 25 29.53 21.34 0.38
CA LYS A 25 30.48 20.39 0.96
C LYS A 25 29.78 19.50 1.98
N LEU A 26 30.10 18.21 1.94
CA LEU A 26 29.70 17.27 2.98
C LEU A 26 30.40 17.66 4.29
N THR A 27 29.67 18.23 5.24
CA THR A 27 30.21 18.71 6.52
C THR A 27 29.93 17.77 7.68
N GLY A 28 28.99 16.85 7.51
CA GLY A 28 28.52 15.91 8.52
C GLY A 28 27.44 15.00 7.93
N PRO A 29 26.85 14.09 8.74
CA PRO A 29 25.79 13.20 8.28
C PRO A 29 24.45 13.92 8.05
N VAL A 30 24.33 15.19 8.46
CA VAL A 30 23.16 16.03 8.15
C VAL A 30 23.62 17.33 7.49
N VAL A 31 23.23 17.50 6.23
CA VAL A 31 23.50 18.70 5.44
C VAL A 31 22.19 19.44 5.22
N ASP A 32 22.02 20.59 5.88
CA ASP A 32 20.86 21.47 5.75
C ASP A 32 21.36 22.92 5.68
N PRO A 33 21.68 23.42 4.47
CA PRO A 33 22.22 24.77 4.29
C PRO A 33 21.20 25.86 4.61
N SER A 34 19.91 25.57 4.40
CA SER A 34 18.80 26.51 4.63
C SER A 34 18.39 26.64 6.09
N GLY A 35 18.82 25.71 6.95
CA GLY A 35 18.30 25.61 8.31
C GLY A 35 16.81 25.29 8.34
N TYR A 36 16.35 24.46 7.39
CA TYR A 36 14.95 24.04 7.28
C TYR A 36 14.49 23.26 8.51
N LEU A 37 15.36 22.43 9.10
CA LEU A 37 15.09 21.74 10.35
C LEU A 37 15.49 22.57 11.57
N PRO A 38 14.72 22.51 12.67
CA PRO A 38 15.14 23.03 13.96
C PRO A 38 16.47 22.41 14.41
N LEU A 39 17.31 23.20 15.07
CA LEU A 39 18.63 22.78 15.53
C LEU A 39 18.58 21.51 16.40
N GLU A 40 17.58 21.39 17.27
CA GLU A 40 17.39 20.21 18.12
C GLU A 40 17.20 18.93 17.28
N THR A 41 16.39 18.99 16.22
CA THR A 41 16.16 17.87 15.30
C THR A 41 17.45 17.51 14.58
N LYS A 42 18.20 18.51 14.08
CA LYS A 42 19.48 18.28 13.41
C LYS A 42 20.48 17.55 14.32
N VAL A 43 20.65 18.02 15.56
CA VAL A 43 21.56 17.38 16.54
C VAL A 43 21.13 15.94 16.86
N LYS A 44 19.82 15.68 16.99
CA LYS A 44 19.30 14.31 17.18
C LYS A 44 19.63 13.40 16.00
N LEU A 45 19.39 13.87 14.77
CA LEU A 45 19.71 13.13 13.55
C LEU A 45 21.22 12.85 13.45
N GLU A 46 22.07 13.86 13.66
CA GLU A 46 23.53 13.70 13.62
C GLU A 46 24.01 12.65 14.62
N ASN A 47 23.54 12.71 15.87
CA ASN A 47 23.90 11.73 16.89
C ASN A 47 23.46 10.30 16.53
N LEU A 48 22.25 10.13 15.99
CA LEU A 48 21.75 8.82 15.55
C LEU A 48 22.61 8.25 14.42
N LEU A 49 22.87 9.06 13.39
CA LEU A 49 23.62 8.65 12.19
C LEU A 49 25.09 8.33 12.52
N LEU A 50 25.77 9.16 13.31
CA LEU A 50 27.16 8.89 13.72
C LEU A 50 27.28 7.66 14.61
N THR A 51 26.31 7.45 15.52
CA THR A 51 26.28 6.26 16.37
C THR A 51 26.14 5.01 15.51
N GLU A 52 25.25 5.04 14.53
CA GLU A 52 25.03 3.91 13.63
C GLU A 52 26.24 3.63 12.74
N GLU A 53 26.84 4.65 12.16
CA GLU A 53 28.05 4.52 11.33
C GLU A 53 29.20 3.90 12.14
N LYS A 54 29.34 4.26 13.42
CA LYS A 54 30.33 3.67 14.33
C LYS A 54 30.08 2.18 14.60
N ILE A 55 28.82 1.75 14.66
CA ILE A 55 28.45 0.38 15.00
C ILE A 55 28.46 -0.54 13.77
N THR A 56 27.95 -0.05 12.65
CA THR A 56 27.67 -0.88 11.45
C THR A 56 28.60 -0.62 10.28
N THR A 57 29.36 0.48 10.31
CA THR A 57 30.10 1.03 9.17
C THR A 57 29.24 1.58 8.03
N ASN A 58 27.91 1.47 8.09
CA ASN A 58 27.00 2.01 7.08
C ASN A 58 26.96 3.53 7.19
N GLN A 59 27.12 4.22 6.08
CA GLN A 59 27.11 5.68 6.04
C GLN A 59 25.76 6.17 5.55
N VAL A 60 24.95 6.73 6.44
CA VAL A 60 23.64 7.29 6.11
C VAL A 60 23.70 8.81 6.24
N VAL A 61 23.36 9.52 5.17
CA VAL A 61 23.40 10.98 5.11
C VAL A 61 22.02 11.54 4.82
N VAL A 62 21.62 12.56 5.58
CA VAL A 62 20.41 13.35 5.33
C VAL A 62 20.81 14.65 4.65
N TYR A 63 20.28 14.90 3.46
CA TYR A 63 20.48 16.15 2.73
C TYR A 63 19.15 16.86 2.52
N ILE A 64 19.09 18.13 2.90
CA ILE A 64 17.96 19.01 2.63
C ILE A 64 18.44 20.10 1.68
N THR A 65 17.87 20.09 0.47
CA THR A 65 18.09 21.12 -0.54
C THR A 65 16.84 21.98 -0.64
N GLU A 66 16.97 23.30 -0.76
CA GLU A 66 15.79 24.17 -0.93
C GLU A 66 15.02 23.81 -2.20
N LYS A 67 15.75 23.53 -3.29
CA LYS A 67 15.20 23.20 -4.60
C LYS A 67 16.14 22.26 -5.35
N LEU A 68 15.58 21.42 -6.21
CA LEU A 68 16.35 20.61 -7.14
C LEU A 68 17.15 21.48 -8.12
N LYS A 69 18.40 21.09 -8.38
CA LYS A 69 19.27 21.69 -9.40
C LYS A 69 19.21 20.90 -10.71
N GLU A 70 18.94 19.61 -10.60
CA GLU A 70 18.70 18.71 -11.73
C GLU A 70 17.21 18.62 -12.14
N ALA A 71 16.96 17.95 -13.27
CA ALA A 71 15.61 17.80 -13.83
C ALA A 71 14.66 16.96 -12.94
N SER A 72 15.20 16.02 -12.16
CA SER A 72 14.45 15.18 -11.25
C SER A 72 15.18 14.94 -9.92
N ILE A 73 14.46 14.45 -8.91
CA ILE A 73 15.06 14.17 -7.60
C ILE A 73 15.98 12.95 -7.66
N GLU A 74 15.71 12.03 -8.58
CA GLU A 74 16.55 10.87 -8.89
C GLU A 74 17.91 11.32 -9.39
N THR A 75 17.94 12.16 -10.44
CA THR A 75 19.18 12.69 -10.99
C THR A 75 19.95 13.55 -9.98
N GLU A 76 19.24 14.34 -9.17
CA GLU A 76 19.84 15.13 -8.09
C GLU A 76 20.48 14.22 -7.03
N ALA A 77 19.77 13.20 -6.57
CA ALA A 77 20.27 12.28 -5.54
C ALA A 77 21.50 11.51 -6.02
N THR A 78 21.48 10.98 -7.25
CA THR A 78 22.64 10.29 -7.84
C THR A 78 23.84 11.23 -7.94
N ALA A 79 23.65 12.46 -8.44
CA ALA A 79 24.73 13.44 -8.59
C ALA A 79 25.34 13.84 -7.23
N VAL A 80 24.50 14.03 -6.21
CA VAL A 80 24.95 14.30 -4.84
C VAL A 80 25.71 13.10 -4.26
N PHE A 81 25.16 11.88 -4.43
CA PHE A 81 25.77 10.65 -3.93
C PHE A 81 27.16 10.43 -4.52
N GLU A 82 27.31 10.62 -5.84
CA GLU A 82 28.59 10.52 -6.55
C GLU A 82 29.56 11.64 -6.16
N GLN A 83 29.11 12.89 -6.06
CA GLN A 83 29.96 14.01 -5.65
C GLN A 83 30.51 13.80 -4.23
N TRP A 84 29.65 13.34 -3.31
CA TRP A 84 30.02 13.11 -1.92
C TRP A 84 30.68 11.75 -1.69
N LYS A 85 30.63 10.85 -2.68
CA LYS A 85 31.23 9.51 -2.64
C LYS A 85 30.76 8.70 -1.44
N LEU A 86 29.44 8.71 -1.20
CA LEU A 86 28.85 8.12 -0.01
C LEU A 86 29.10 6.61 0.08
N GLY A 87 29.36 6.13 1.29
CA GLY A 87 29.74 4.73 1.57
C GLY A 87 31.25 4.50 1.54
N GLN A 88 31.69 3.35 2.04
CA GLN A 88 33.09 2.95 2.00
C GLN A 88 33.43 2.30 0.65
N LYS A 89 34.63 2.62 0.13
CA LYS A 89 35.20 1.92 -1.02
C LYS A 89 35.14 0.40 -0.79
N ASP A 90 34.67 -0.32 -1.81
CA ASP A 90 34.51 -1.78 -1.83
C ASP A 90 33.37 -2.35 -0.97
N LYS A 91 32.66 -1.53 -0.18
CA LYS A 91 31.44 -1.95 0.54
C LYS A 91 30.17 -1.37 -0.03
N ASP A 92 30.25 -0.22 -0.72
CA ASP A 92 29.12 0.48 -1.32
C ASP A 92 27.95 0.64 -0.35
N ASN A 93 28.27 0.92 0.92
CA ASN A 93 27.33 0.93 2.03
C ASN A 93 26.87 2.34 2.43
N GLY A 94 26.70 3.20 1.41
CA GLY A 94 26.19 4.56 1.54
C GLY A 94 24.68 4.63 1.33
N ILE A 95 24.01 5.56 2.01
CA ILE A 95 22.61 5.91 1.80
C ILE A 95 22.46 7.42 1.84
N LEU A 96 21.68 7.97 0.92
CA LEU A 96 21.27 9.37 0.94
C LEU A 96 19.76 9.48 1.14
N LEU A 97 19.30 10.12 2.21
CA LEU A 97 17.94 10.61 2.34
C LEU A 97 17.89 12.08 1.93
N LEU A 98 17.43 12.34 0.72
CA LEU A 98 17.32 13.66 0.10
C LEU A 98 15.91 14.22 0.23
N LEU A 99 15.78 15.42 0.82
CA LEU A 99 14.54 16.18 0.88
C LEU A 99 14.67 17.47 0.06
N ALA A 100 13.70 17.73 -0.81
CA ALA A 100 13.55 18.98 -1.56
C ALA A 100 12.18 19.63 -1.24
N PRO A 101 12.09 20.49 -0.20
CA PRO A 101 10.81 20.99 0.29
C PRO A 101 10.04 21.84 -0.73
N ASN A 102 10.70 22.69 -1.53
CA ASN A 102 10.00 23.54 -2.50
C ASN A 102 9.45 22.75 -3.69
N ASP A 103 10.11 21.65 -4.05
CA ASP A 103 9.62 20.72 -5.07
C ASP A 103 8.64 19.67 -4.50
N ARG A 104 8.47 19.65 -3.17
CA ARG A 104 7.71 18.66 -2.42
C ARG A 104 8.09 17.22 -2.77
N LYS A 105 9.39 16.97 -2.87
CA LYS A 105 9.94 15.66 -3.24
C LYS A 105 10.90 15.15 -2.17
N VAL A 106 10.90 13.83 -1.98
CA VAL A 106 11.85 13.11 -1.13
C VAL A 106 12.36 11.89 -1.88
N ARG A 107 13.63 11.54 -1.66
CA ARG A 107 14.24 10.34 -2.21
C ARG A 107 15.16 9.68 -1.20
N ILE A 108 15.16 8.36 -1.21
CA ILE A 108 16.17 7.53 -0.56
C ILE A 108 17.01 6.91 -1.68
N GLU A 109 18.32 7.19 -1.71
CA GLU A 109 19.28 6.61 -2.66
C GLU A 109 20.03 5.44 -2.03
N VAL A 110 19.97 4.31 -2.74
CA VAL A 110 20.55 2.98 -2.51
C VAL A 110 22.04 2.80 -2.84
N GLY A 111 22.98 2.69 -1.90
CA GLY A 111 24.32 2.14 -2.23
C GLY A 111 24.25 0.66 -2.61
N TYR A 112 25.02 0.21 -3.61
CA TYR A 112 24.91 -1.15 -4.17
C TYR A 112 25.04 -2.27 -3.11
N GLY A 113 25.89 -2.08 -2.11
CA GLY A 113 26.12 -3.06 -1.05
C GLY A 113 24.95 -3.24 -0.07
N LEU A 114 23.95 -2.36 -0.12
CA LEU A 114 22.80 -2.36 0.79
C LEU A 114 21.46 -2.66 0.10
N GLU A 115 21.41 -2.82 -1.22
CA GLU A 115 20.16 -3.07 -1.96
C GLU A 115 19.44 -4.35 -1.55
N GLY A 116 20.20 -5.38 -1.14
CA GLY A 116 19.61 -6.63 -0.61
C GLY A 116 18.93 -6.48 0.75
N ILE A 117 19.25 -5.42 1.50
CA ILE A 117 18.69 -5.15 2.84
C ILE A 117 17.62 -4.05 2.75
N LEU A 118 17.94 -2.93 2.09
CA LEU A 118 17.03 -1.82 1.83
C LEU A 118 16.71 -1.76 0.33
N THR A 119 15.73 -2.55 -0.07
CA THR A 119 15.25 -2.60 -1.46
C THR A 119 14.42 -1.36 -1.82
N ASP A 120 14.24 -1.10 -3.11
CA ASP A 120 13.34 -0.05 -3.63
C ASP A 120 11.94 -0.12 -3.03
N LEU A 121 11.41 -1.34 -2.87
CA LEU A 121 10.11 -1.56 -2.25
C LEU A 121 10.09 -1.09 -0.79
N VAL A 122 11.11 -1.43 -0.01
CA VAL A 122 11.19 -1.01 1.40
C VAL A 122 11.42 0.49 1.50
N ALA A 123 12.33 1.05 0.70
CA ALA A 123 12.55 2.49 0.61
C ALA A 123 11.25 3.23 0.27
N LYS A 124 10.48 2.70 -0.70
CA LYS A 124 9.19 3.28 -1.10
C LYS A 124 8.17 3.22 0.03
N ARG A 125 8.10 2.12 0.78
CA ARG A 125 7.25 2.01 1.97
C ARG A 125 7.65 3.01 3.06
N ILE A 126 8.94 3.17 3.36
CA ILE A 126 9.40 4.18 4.32
C ILE A 126 8.94 5.58 3.88
N ILE A 127 9.09 5.91 2.60
CA ILE A 127 8.65 7.20 2.06
C ILE A 127 7.13 7.37 2.18
N ASP A 128 6.35 6.41 1.69
CA ASP A 128 4.89 6.54 1.56
C ASP A 128 4.14 6.37 2.89
N GLU A 129 4.63 5.51 3.79
CA GLU A 129 3.99 5.18 5.06
C GLU A 129 4.50 6.05 6.23
N ILE A 130 5.73 6.57 6.17
CA ILE A 130 6.35 7.31 7.28
C ILE A 130 6.65 8.78 6.90
N ILE A 131 7.40 9.03 5.83
CA ILE A 131 7.88 10.38 5.54
C ILE A 131 6.76 11.27 4.98
N VAL A 132 6.12 10.86 3.89
CA VAL A 132 5.09 11.64 3.17
C VAL A 132 3.91 12.01 4.07
N PRO A 133 3.34 11.12 4.91
CA PRO A 133 2.25 11.49 5.81
C PRO A 133 2.65 12.59 6.80
N ASN A 134 3.83 12.50 7.40
CA ASN A 134 4.32 13.51 8.33
C ASN A 134 4.61 14.85 7.63
N MET A 135 5.10 14.82 6.38
CA MET A 135 5.27 16.02 5.56
C MET A 135 3.92 16.68 5.24
N LYS A 136 2.90 15.90 4.88
CA LYS A 136 1.53 16.41 4.64
C LYS A 136 0.89 17.02 5.89
N MET A 137 1.23 16.50 7.06
CA MET A 137 0.80 17.05 8.36
C MET A 137 1.59 18.29 8.78
N GLY A 138 2.56 18.75 7.97
CA GLY A 138 3.37 19.92 8.28
C GLY A 138 4.40 19.67 9.38
N ASN A 139 4.82 18.42 9.60
CA ASN A 139 5.80 18.05 10.63
C ASN A 139 7.10 17.47 10.01
N PRO A 140 7.95 18.33 9.41
CA PRO A 140 9.17 17.89 8.75
C PRO A 140 10.19 17.29 9.73
N SER A 141 10.25 17.79 10.96
CA SER A 141 11.13 17.22 12.00
C SER A 141 10.80 15.76 12.27
N LEU A 142 9.51 15.44 12.44
CA LEU A 142 9.08 14.06 12.67
C LEU A 142 9.28 13.21 11.42
N ALA A 143 8.99 13.75 10.23
CA ALA A 143 9.20 13.05 8.96
C ALA A 143 10.65 12.59 8.79
N MET A 144 11.61 13.49 9.01
CA MET A 144 13.03 13.19 8.83
C MET A 144 13.57 12.30 9.94
N LEU A 145 13.18 12.51 11.20
CA LEU A 145 13.57 11.64 12.32
C LEU A 145 13.04 10.22 12.15
N SER A 146 11.73 10.06 11.96
CA SER A 146 11.12 8.73 11.83
C SER A 146 11.53 8.02 10.55
N GLY A 147 11.66 8.74 9.43
CA GLY A 147 12.18 8.18 8.19
C GLY A 147 13.62 7.68 8.32
N THR A 148 14.48 8.47 8.98
CA THR A 148 15.87 8.07 9.27
C THR A 148 15.91 6.86 10.20
N SER A 149 15.19 6.88 11.33
CA SER A 149 15.12 5.72 12.23
C SER A 149 14.65 4.45 11.50
N ALA A 150 13.67 4.54 10.61
CA ALA A 150 13.19 3.40 9.82
C ALA A 150 14.25 2.84 8.85
N ILE A 151 15.03 3.72 8.21
CA ILE A 151 16.18 3.31 7.41
C ILE A 151 17.18 2.56 8.29
N LEU A 152 17.58 3.13 9.43
CA LEU A 152 18.58 2.54 10.31
C LEU A 152 18.12 1.18 10.86
N GLU A 153 16.87 1.05 11.27
CA GLU A 153 16.31 -0.21 11.72
C GLU A 153 16.32 -1.28 10.63
N GLN A 154 15.95 -0.93 9.41
CA GLN A 154 16.03 -1.86 8.29
C GLN A 154 17.47 -2.34 8.06
N LEU A 155 18.46 -1.45 8.14
CA LEU A 155 19.86 -1.82 7.99
C LEU A 155 20.36 -2.75 9.09
N ARG A 156 19.88 -2.54 10.32
CA ARG A 156 20.23 -3.39 11.46
C ARG A 156 19.76 -4.83 11.31
N VAL A 157 18.68 -5.09 10.54
CA VAL A 157 18.21 -6.46 10.17
C VAL A 157 19.32 -7.24 9.47
N GLY A 158 20.14 -6.59 8.65
CA GLY A 158 21.29 -7.22 8.02
C GLY A 158 22.43 -7.57 8.98
N SER A 159 22.43 -7.04 10.21
CA SER A 159 23.49 -7.27 11.21
C SER A 159 23.16 -8.49 12.08
N PRO A 160 23.94 -9.59 12.01
CA PRO A 160 23.66 -10.79 12.79
C PRO A 160 23.58 -10.52 14.29
N LYS A 161 24.43 -9.59 14.79
CA LYS A 161 24.61 -9.33 16.23
C LYS A 161 23.37 -8.76 16.93
N LEU A 162 22.52 -8.01 16.23
CA LEU A 162 21.33 -7.44 16.86
C LEU A 162 20.26 -8.51 17.13
N PHE A 163 20.14 -9.51 16.23
CA PHE A 163 19.08 -10.53 16.31
C PHE A 163 19.55 -11.88 16.83
N THR A 164 20.85 -12.19 16.84
CA THR A 164 21.37 -13.40 17.48
C THR A 164 21.27 -13.36 18.99
N ASP A 165 21.36 -12.16 19.58
CA ASP A 165 21.49 -12.00 21.04
C ASP A 165 20.15 -11.63 21.71
N LEU A 166 19.23 -10.98 20.97
CA LEU A 166 17.92 -10.52 21.47
C LEU A 166 16.78 -11.54 21.25
N CYS A 167 16.99 -12.53 20.39
CA CYS A 167 15.97 -13.51 20.00
C CYS A 167 16.48 -14.94 20.21
N PRO A 168 16.05 -15.61 21.30
CA PRO A 168 16.53 -16.94 21.62
C PRO A 168 16.00 -18.03 20.67
N ASN A 169 16.55 -19.24 20.81
CA ASN A 169 16.03 -20.45 20.16
C ASN A 169 14.56 -20.73 20.56
N SER A 170 13.81 -21.42 19.68
CA SER A 170 12.38 -21.78 19.84
C SER A 170 11.97 -22.07 21.29
N PHE A 171 11.15 -21.20 21.90
CA PHE A 171 10.56 -21.20 23.27
C PHE A 171 11.34 -21.83 24.47
N ASN A 172 12.58 -22.28 24.26
CA ASN A 172 13.34 -23.06 25.22
C ASN A 172 14.28 -22.19 26.04
N ASP A 173 14.50 -20.93 25.64
CA ASP A 173 15.53 -20.09 26.25
C ASP A 173 15.11 -18.61 26.34
N LEU A 174 14.02 -18.29 27.06
CA LEU A 174 13.53 -16.91 27.18
C LEU A 174 14.42 -16.07 28.13
N ALA A 175 15.29 -15.23 27.56
CA ALA A 175 15.95 -14.12 28.23
C ALA A 175 15.35 -12.77 27.80
N SER A 176 14.03 -12.64 27.83
CA SER A 176 13.29 -11.44 27.36
C SER A 176 12.60 -10.68 28.50
N ASP A 177 12.22 -9.42 28.28
CA ASP A 177 11.44 -8.51 29.15
C ASP A 177 10.05 -9.01 29.60
N LEU A 178 9.77 -10.31 29.47
CA LEU A 178 8.64 -10.98 30.08
C LEU A 178 8.97 -11.33 31.54
N HIS A 179 7.97 -11.21 32.40
CA HIS A 179 8.12 -11.68 33.78
C HIS A 179 8.44 -13.20 33.80
N PRO A 180 9.43 -13.65 34.61
CA PRO A 180 9.83 -15.06 34.68
C PRO A 180 8.66 -16.02 34.94
N ASP A 181 7.72 -15.61 35.78
CA ASP A 181 6.54 -16.41 36.14
C ASP A 181 5.57 -16.66 34.97
N THR A 182 5.61 -15.84 33.92
CA THR A 182 4.75 -15.99 32.73
C THR A 182 5.21 -17.14 31.83
N ILE A 183 6.50 -17.44 31.84
CA ILE A 183 7.14 -18.39 30.91
C ILE A 183 6.61 -19.83 31.09
N PRO A 184 6.46 -20.38 32.31
CA PRO A 184 5.87 -21.71 32.50
C PRO A 184 4.44 -21.85 31.97
N PHE A 185 3.61 -20.81 32.12
CA PHE A 185 2.24 -20.81 31.60
C PHE A 185 2.23 -20.82 30.07
N LEU A 186 3.06 -19.99 29.44
CA LEU A 186 3.20 -20.00 27.98
C LEU A 186 3.69 -21.35 27.46
N LYS A 187 4.68 -21.97 28.14
CA LYS A 187 5.13 -23.33 27.81
C LYS A 187 3.97 -24.33 27.89
N LYS A 188 3.12 -24.24 28.91
CA LYS A 188 1.93 -25.10 29.06
C LYS A 188 0.95 -24.88 27.90
N GLU A 189 0.76 -23.64 27.46
CA GLU A 189 -0.14 -23.31 26.36
C GLU A 189 0.37 -23.71 24.98
N VAL A 190 1.68 -23.67 24.75
CA VAL A 190 2.30 -24.08 23.48
C VAL A 190 2.47 -25.60 23.40
N LYS A 191 2.60 -26.30 24.54
CA LYS A 191 2.79 -27.76 24.62
C LYS A 191 1.80 -28.62 23.82
N PRO A 192 0.51 -28.26 23.62
CA PRO A 192 -0.40 -28.99 22.74
C PRO A 192 -0.04 -28.88 21.26
N LEU A 193 0.65 -27.81 20.85
CA LEU A 193 1.04 -27.50 19.47
C LEU A 193 2.47 -27.99 19.17
N LYS A 194 2.84 -29.21 19.60
CA LYS A 194 4.23 -29.73 19.51
C LYS A 194 4.82 -29.78 18.11
N THR A 195 3.97 -29.78 17.08
CA THR A 195 4.35 -29.82 15.67
C THR A 195 4.65 -28.42 15.11
N VAL A 196 4.58 -27.38 15.94
CA VAL A 196 4.77 -25.98 15.54
C VAL A 196 5.93 -25.39 16.32
N ASN A 197 6.89 -24.81 15.61
CA ASN A 197 7.97 -24.04 16.19
C ASN A 197 7.44 -22.64 16.54
N PHE A 198 7.52 -22.28 17.82
CA PHE A 198 7.17 -20.95 18.30
C PHE A 198 8.42 -20.15 18.64
N TYR A 199 8.54 -19.00 18.00
CA TYR A 199 9.53 -17.97 18.31
C TYR A 199 8.81 -16.77 18.87
N PHE A 200 9.28 -16.30 20.02
CA PHE A 200 8.75 -15.11 20.68
C PHE A 200 9.93 -14.19 20.98
N CYS A 201 9.84 -12.96 20.48
CA CYS A 201 10.91 -12.00 20.53
C CYS A 201 10.42 -10.64 21.01
N VAL A 202 11.19 -10.05 21.93
CA VAL A 202 11.06 -8.65 22.32
C VAL A 202 12.26 -7.93 21.73
N VAL A 203 12.01 -7.00 20.80
CA VAL A 203 13.06 -6.24 20.11
C VAL A 203 12.85 -4.75 20.34
N PRO A 204 13.90 -3.96 20.60
CA PRO A 204 13.79 -2.52 20.89
C PRO A 204 13.65 -1.72 19.58
N VAL A 205 12.57 -1.98 18.84
CA VAL A 205 12.29 -1.37 17.54
C VAL A 205 11.31 -0.20 17.70
N GLU A 206 11.56 0.91 17.02
CA GLU A 206 10.79 2.15 17.14
C GLU A 206 9.73 2.32 16.05
N ASN A 207 9.66 1.46 15.02
CA ASN A 207 8.60 1.48 14.01
C ASN A 207 8.07 0.12 13.51
N GLN A 208 6.94 0.16 12.79
CA GLN A 208 6.27 -1.02 12.24
C GLN A 208 7.14 -1.77 11.23
N ILE A 209 7.87 -1.03 10.37
CA ILE A 209 8.69 -1.61 9.31
C ILE A 209 9.84 -2.40 9.94
N GLY A 210 10.50 -1.86 10.96
CA GLY A 210 11.52 -2.58 11.71
C GLY A 210 11.00 -3.85 12.38
N LEU A 211 9.76 -3.84 12.89
CA LEU A 211 9.14 -5.01 13.54
C LEU A 211 8.84 -6.11 12.52
N GLU A 212 8.28 -5.72 11.37
CA GLU A 212 8.04 -6.62 10.23
C GLU A 212 9.35 -7.21 9.71
N ALA A 213 10.39 -6.40 9.57
CA ALA A 213 11.68 -6.85 9.07
C ALA A 213 12.36 -7.82 10.05
N ALA A 214 12.33 -7.53 11.35
CA ALA A 214 12.79 -8.43 12.40
C ALA A 214 12.04 -9.78 12.36
N ALA A 215 10.71 -9.74 12.28
CA ALA A 215 9.89 -10.95 12.20
C ALA A 215 10.20 -11.78 10.95
N ASN A 216 10.32 -11.14 9.79
CA ASN A 216 10.68 -11.79 8.53
C ASN A 216 12.05 -12.47 8.60
N GLN A 217 13.07 -11.78 9.11
CA GLN A 217 14.41 -12.35 9.22
C GLN A 217 14.43 -13.57 10.16
N LEU A 218 13.76 -13.49 11.30
CA LEU A 218 13.64 -14.60 12.24
C LEU A 218 12.91 -15.79 11.62
N PHE A 219 11.85 -15.51 10.85
CA PHE A 219 11.13 -16.53 10.11
C PHE A 219 12.03 -17.20 9.07
N LEU A 220 12.72 -16.44 8.22
CA LEU A 220 13.66 -16.99 7.23
C LEU A 220 14.76 -17.83 7.89
N LYS A 221 15.35 -17.35 8.99
CA LYS A 221 16.35 -18.10 9.76
C LYS A 221 15.78 -19.40 10.30
N SER A 222 14.55 -19.39 10.81
CA SER A 222 13.88 -20.60 11.29
C SER A 222 13.65 -21.62 10.16
N GLN A 223 13.26 -21.16 8.97
CA GLN A 223 13.04 -22.00 7.80
C GLN A 223 14.35 -22.65 7.31
N THR A 224 15.48 -21.94 7.38
CA THR A 224 16.79 -22.56 7.06
C THR A 224 17.21 -23.65 8.03
N LYS A 225 16.74 -23.59 9.29
CA LYS A 225 17.11 -24.53 10.34
C LYS A 225 16.23 -25.77 10.37
N ASP A 226 14.93 -25.62 10.07
CA ASP A 226 13.93 -26.70 10.12
C ASP A 226 12.78 -26.43 9.11
N PRO A 227 13.00 -26.70 7.81
CA PRO A 227 12.09 -26.31 6.73
C PRO A 227 10.75 -27.06 6.71
N GLU A 228 10.68 -28.26 7.33
CA GLU A 228 9.46 -29.06 7.35
C GLU A 228 8.53 -28.71 8.52
N LYS A 229 9.01 -27.92 9.49
CA LYS A 229 8.18 -27.54 10.63
C LYS A 229 7.43 -26.23 10.39
N LYS A 230 6.13 -26.31 10.63
CA LYS A 230 5.24 -25.16 10.78
C LYS A 230 5.83 -24.21 11.82
N THR A 231 5.95 -22.93 11.48
CA THR A 231 6.62 -21.94 12.32
C THR A 231 5.74 -20.72 12.52
N ILE A 232 5.76 -20.19 13.73
CA ILE A 232 5.13 -18.93 14.11
C ILE A 232 6.19 -18.08 14.79
N VAL A 233 6.40 -16.87 14.27
CA VAL A 233 7.26 -15.88 14.89
C VAL A 233 6.39 -14.72 15.35
N PHE A 234 6.43 -14.47 16.65
CA PHE A 234 5.77 -13.36 17.31
C PHE A 234 6.85 -12.36 17.75
N VAL A 235 6.77 -11.13 17.27
CA VAL A 235 7.72 -10.07 17.59
C VAL A 235 6.97 -8.89 18.20
N THR A 236 7.43 -8.38 19.33
CA THR A 236 6.88 -7.19 20.00
C THR A 236 8.00 -6.19 20.30
N SER A 237 7.63 -4.93 20.57
CA SER A 237 8.56 -3.90 21.02
C SER A 237 8.03 -3.14 22.24
N PRO A 238 8.88 -2.89 23.26
CA PRO A 238 8.51 -2.06 24.40
C PRO A 238 8.34 -0.58 24.03
N ASN A 239 8.87 -0.11 22.89
CA ASN A 239 8.91 1.30 22.51
C ASN A 239 7.58 1.83 21.95
N ASN A 240 7.08 2.92 22.54
CA ASN A 240 5.72 3.43 22.39
C ASN A 240 5.39 3.84 20.95
N ASN A 241 4.64 2.99 20.25
CA ASN A 241 3.65 3.28 19.18
C ASN A 241 3.33 2.03 18.34
N PHE A 242 4.20 1.02 18.38
CA PHE A 242 4.08 -0.17 17.55
C PHE A 242 3.89 -1.41 18.39
N ILE A 243 2.84 -2.16 18.07
CA ILE A 243 2.17 -3.04 19.03
C ILE A 243 2.70 -4.48 18.94
N GLY A 244 3.22 -4.87 17.77
CA GLY A 244 3.84 -6.15 17.48
C GLY A 244 3.51 -6.63 16.07
N HIS A 245 4.18 -7.69 15.64
CA HIS A 245 3.93 -8.35 14.37
C HIS A 245 3.99 -9.87 14.55
N ILE A 246 3.16 -10.58 13.77
CA ILE A 246 3.12 -12.03 13.75
C ILE A 246 3.30 -12.47 12.31
N ILE A 247 4.29 -13.34 12.08
CA ILE A 247 4.46 -14.05 10.82
C ILE A 247 4.30 -15.54 11.08
N THR A 248 3.57 -16.20 10.18
CA THR A 248 3.24 -17.61 10.30
C THR A 248 3.59 -18.34 9.02
N SER A 249 3.82 -19.64 9.11
CA SER A 249 3.87 -20.49 7.92
C SER A 249 2.53 -20.43 7.15
N PRO A 250 2.55 -20.65 5.82
CA PRO A 250 1.37 -20.49 4.98
C PRO A 250 0.16 -21.27 5.48
N GLU A 251 0.33 -22.42 6.12
CA GLU A 251 -0.75 -23.28 6.61
C GLU A 251 -1.69 -22.58 7.61
N PHE A 252 -1.25 -21.49 8.26
CA PHE A 252 -2.04 -20.75 9.25
C PHE A 252 -2.73 -19.50 8.69
N HIS A 253 -2.51 -19.13 7.43
CA HIS A 253 -3.04 -17.87 6.89
C HIS A 253 -4.56 -17.74 6.95
N TRP A 254 -5.31 -18.85 6.82
CA TRP A 254 -6.77 -18.86 6.96
C TRP A 254 -7.25 -18.59 8.39
N SER A 255 -6.48 -19.03 9.38
CA SER A 255 -6.78 -18.81 10.81
C SER A 255 -6.28 -17.46 11.32
N LEU A 256 -5.36 -16.83 10.59
CA LEU A 256 -4.62 -15.67 11.06
C LEU A 256 -4.32 -14.67 9.93
N SER A 257 -5.37 -14.03 9.39
CA SER A 257 -5.20 -12.99 8.36
C SER A 257 -4.34 -11.82 8.85
N GLN A 258 -3.76 -11.05 7.92
CA GLN A 258 -2.95 -9.87 8.27
C GLN A 258 -3.75 -8.80 9.02
N ALA A 259 -5.00 -8.56 8.63
CA ALA A 259 -5.91 -7.68 9.36
C ALA A 259 -6.16 -8.21 10.77
N LYS A 260 -6.25 -9.53 10.90
CA LYS A 260 -6.49 -10.21 12.16
C LYS A 260 -5.29 -10.17 13.10
N VAL A 261 -4.07 -10.32 12.58
CA VAL A 261 -2.81 -10.10 13.29
C VAL A 261 -2.80 -8.71 13.91
N ARG A 262 -3.10 -7.67 13.12
CA ARG A 262 -3.20 -6.30 13.65
C ARG A 262 -4.23 -6.20 14.76
N SER A 263 -5.40 -6.83 14.59
CA SER A 263 -6.48 -6.82 15.58
C SER A 263 -6.08 -7.41 16.94
N ILE A 264 -5.25 -8.46 16.99
CA ILE A 264 -4.79 -9.10 18.24
C ILE A 264 -4.07 -8.09 19.12
N PHE A 265 -3.24 -7.29 18.46
CA PHE A 265 -2.41 -6.29 19.08
C PHE A 265 -3.24 -5.05 19.48
N TYR A 266 -4.07 -4.53 18.57
CA TYR A 266 -4.91 -3.37 18.85
C TYR A 266 -5.93 -3.61 19.97
N SER A 267 -6.52 -4.82 20.08
CA SER A 267 -7.50 -5.12 21.13
C SER A 267 -6.93 -5.00 22.55
N LYS A 268 -5.60 -5.13 22.70
CA LYS A 268 -4.90 -5.05 23.98
C LYS A 268 -4.12 -3.74 24.17
N TYR A 269 -4.17 -2.83 23.19
CA TYR A 269 -3.30 -1.66 23.16
C TYR A 269 -3.45 -0.73 24.37
N GLU A 270 -4.66 -0.52 24.88
CA GLU A 270 -4.89 0.35 26.04
C GLU A 270 -4.19 -0.15 27.31
N GLU A 271 -4.00 -1.47 27.45
CA GLU A 271 -3.30 -2.07 28.58
C GLU A 271 -1.80 -1.69 28.58
N ARG A 272 -1.19 -1.59 27.40
CA ARG A 272 0.20 -1.14 27.26
C ARG A 272 0.43 0.26 27.83
N ARG A 273 -0.52 1.18 27.60
CA ARG A 273 -0.45 2.57 28.11
C ARG A 273 -0.45 2.65 29.63
N THR A 274 -0.92 1.60 30.32
CA THR A 274 -0.90 1.49 31.79
C THR A 274 0.44 0.99 32.38
N SER A 275 1.51 0.92 31.56
CA SER A 275 2.88 0.50 31.93
C SER A 275 3.10 -1.01 32.13
N ASP A 276 2.11 -1.86 31.87
CA ASP A 276 2.23 -3.32 32.00
C ASP A 276 2.48 -4.01 30.64
N PHE A 277 3.69 -3.81 30.10
CA PHE A 277 4.10 -4.39 28.82
C PHE A 277 4.05 -5.93 28.81
N THR A 278 4.41 -6.57 29.94
CA THR A 278 4.41 -8.03 30.07
C THR A 278 3.00 -8.61 29.90
N ASN A 279 2.01 -8.05 30.60
CA ASN A 279 0.64 -8.55 30.57
C ASN A 279 -0.02 -8.34 29.20
N PHE A 280 0.18 -7.16 28.60
CA PHE A 280 -0.23 -6.88 27.23
C PHE A 280 0.31 -7.93 26.25
N THR A 281 1.63 -8.18 26.30
CA THR A 281 2.28 -9.07 25.34
C THR A 281 1.87 -10.53 25.55
N TYR A 282 1.76 -10.96 26.82
CA TYR A 282 1.26 -12.28 27.19
C TYR A 282 -0.16 -12.53 26.66
N ARG A 283 -1.09 -11.58 26.88
CA ARG A 283 -2.49 -11.71 26.44
C ARG A 283 -2.63 -11.70 24.93
N ALA A 284 -1.88 -10.84 24.23
CA ALA A 284 -1.84 -10.84 22.78
C ALA A 284 -1.35 -12.19 22.24
N PHE A 285 -0.33 -12.77 22.86
CA PHE A 285 0.14 -14.12 22.49
C PHE A 285 -0.90 -15.21 22.79
N LEU A 286 -1.59 -15.17 23.93
CA LEU A 286 -2.66 -16.13 24.22
C LEU A 286 -3.81 -16.05 23.21
N GLU A 287 -4.23 -14.84 22.82
CA GLU A 287 -5.27 -14.63 21.84
C GLU A 287 -4.87 -15.15 20.44
N LEU A 288 -3.59 -14.99 20.06
CA LEU A 288 -3.02 -15.65 18.89
C LEU A 288 -3.16 -17.19 18.96
N ILE A 289 -2.76 -17.79 20.08
CA ILE A 289 -2.78 -19.24 20.28
C ILE A 289 -4.21 -19.79 20.24
N GLU A 290 -5.16 -19.09 20.85
CA GLU A 290 -6.57 -19.49 20.85
C GLU A 290 -7.13 -19.57 19.41
N ARG A 291 -6.80 -18.59 18.56
CA ARG A 291 -7.25 -18.53 17.16
C ARG A 291 -6.68 -19.64 16.29
N ILE A 292 -5.52 -20.21 16.64
CA ILE A 292 -4.89 -21.27 15.84
C ILE A 292 -5.28 -22.68 16.32
N LYS A 293 -5.64 -22.84 17.60
CA LYS A 293 -5.92 -24.16 18.19
C LYS A 293 -7.25 -24.78 17.72
N HIS A 294 -8.20 -23.98 17.26
CA HIS A 294 -9.54 -24.40 16.81
C HIS A 294 -10.25 -25.45 17.72
N ASN A 295 -10.00 -25.42 19.02
CA ASN A 295 -10.38 -26.50 19.94
C ASN A 295 -11.81 -26.37 20.52
N GLN A 296 -12.59 -25.41 20.03
CA GLN A 296 -13.93 -25.15 20.54
C GLN A 296 -14.92 -26.23 20.06
N LYS A 297 -15.82 -26.66 20.96
CA LYS A 297 -16.89 -27.59 20.64
C LYS A 297 -17.97 -26.86 19.83
N ILE A 298 -18.00 -27.10 18.53
CA ILE A 298 -18.98 -26.49 17.62
C ILE A 298 -20.37 -27.12 17.85
N VAL A 299 -21.34 -26.27 18.19
CA VAL A 299 -22.76 -26.59 18.17
C VAL A 299 -23.41 -25.58 17.25
N LEU A 300 -23.95 -26.07 16.13
CA LEU A 300 -24.66 -25.27 15.14
C LEU A 300 -26.16 -25.44 15.37
N ASP A 301 -26.82 -24.32 15.67
CA ASP A 301 -28.27 -24.25 15.76
C ASP A 301 -28.88 -23.90 14.40
N LYS A 302 -30.21 -24.03 14.29
CA LYS A 302 -30.95 -23.59 13.10
C LYS A 302 -30.81 -22.08 12.93
N GLY A 303 -30.49 -21.61 11.72
CA GLY A 303 -30.44 -20.18 11.46
C GLY A 303 -29.67 -19.79 10.19
N THR A 304 -29.58 -18.47 10.00
CA THR A 304 -28.87 -17.83 8.90
C THR A 304 -27.75 -16.92 9.41
N GLY A 305 -26.94 -16.39 8.49
CA GLY A 305 -25.87 -15.45 8.76
C GLY A 305 -24.49 -16.09 8.73
N ILE A 306 -23.53 -15.41 9.37
CA ILE A 306 -22.13 -15.80 9.40
C ILE A 306 -21.85 -16.50 10.72
N TYR A 307 -21.31 -17.71 10.65
CA TYR A 307 -20.87 -18.47 11.80
C TYR A 307 -19.35 -18.61 11.77
N ASP A 308 -18.70 -17.86 12.64
CA ASP A 308 -17.25 -17.80 12.81
C ASP A 308 -16.89 -18.04 14.28
N PRO A 309 -16.90 -19.30 14.76
CA PRO A 309 -16.65 -19.62 16.17
C PRO A 309 -15.19 -19.35 16.57
N TYR A 310 -14.28 -19.42 15.61
CA TYR A 310 -12.84 -19.20 15.84
C TYR A 310 -12.45 -17.73 15.73
N ASN A 311 -13.41 -16.86 15.40
CA ASN A 311 -13.20 -15.44 15.21
C ASN A 311 -12.03 -15.22 14.25
N VAL A 312 -12.07 -15.82 13.06
CA VAL A 312 -11.06 -15.63 12.01
C VAL A 312 -11.24 -14.32 11.26
N LEU A 313 -12.48 -13.83 11.14
CA LEU A 313 -12.80 -12.60 10.42
C LEU A 313 -12.49 -11.34 11.23
N ALA A 314 -12.14 -10.26 10.53
CA ALA A 314 -12.15 -8.93 11.10
C ALA A 314 -13.60 -8.43 11.28
N SER A 315 -13.80 -7.58 12.30
CA SER A 315 -15.15 -7.05 12.62
C SER A 315 -15.79 -6.33 11.44
N TYR A 316 -15.01 -5.60 10.64
CA TYR A 316 -15.50 -4.95 9.43
C TYR A 316 -16.05 -5.96 8.42
N SER A 317 -15.28 -7.00 8.10
CA SER A 317 -15.64 -8.03 7.12
C SER A 317 -16.88 -8.79 7.57
N TYR A 318 -16.93 -9.19 8.85
CA TYR A 318 -18.07 -9.86 9.45
C TYR A 318 -19.34 -8.99 9.36
N ASN A 319 -19.26 -7.72 9.73
CA ASN A 319 -20.40 -6.81 9.69
C ASN A 319 -20.86 -6.56 8.25
N LYS A 320 -19.94 -6.27 7.34
CA LYS A 320 -20.24 -5.95 5.94
C LYS A 320 -20.91 -7.10 5.21
N ALA A 321 -20.36 -8.31 5.33
CA ALA A 321 -20.96 -9.50 4.73
C ALA A 321 -22.31 -9.83 5.40
N GLY A 322 -22.43 -9.66 6.72
CA GLY A 322 -23.68 -9.85 7.45
C GLY A 322 -24.80 -8.89 7.03
N GLU A 323 -24.49 -7.63 6.74
CA GLU A 323 -25.43 -6.65 6.19
C GLU A 323 -25.96 -7.08 4.82
N ILE A 324 -25.06 -7.52 3.92
CA ILE A 324 -25.44 -8.03 2.59
C ILE A 324 -26.38 -9.22 2.73
N ILE A 325 -26.02 -10.21 3.56
CA ILE A 325 -26.84 -11.41 3.79
C ILE A 325 -28.25 -11.05 4.28
N ARG A 326 -28.39 -10.17 5.28
CA ARG A 326 -29.70 -9.75 5.80
C ARG A 326 -30.56 -9.07 4.74
N SER A 327 -29.94 -8.25 3.88
CA SER A 327 -30.62 -7.61 2.76
C SER A 327 -31.17 -8.66 1.78
N LEU A 328 -30.35 -9.64 1.43
CA LEU A 328 -30.73 -10.72 0.51
C LEU A 328 -31.85 -11.60 1.07
N GLU A 329 -31.77 -11.96 2.35
CA GLU A 329 -32.80 -12.78 3.03
C GLU A 329 -34.17 -12.10 3.01
N THR A 330 -34.17 -10.79 3.25
CA THR A 330 -35.39 -9.97 3.24
C THR A 330 -35.94 -9.84 1.82
N GLN A 331 -35.08 -9.67 0.82
CA GLN A 331 -35.48 -9.41 -0.56
C GLN A 331 -35.94 -10.69 -1.28
N PHE A 332 -35.21 -11.80 -1.13
CA PHE A 332 -35.40 -13.01 -1.92
C PHE A 332 -36.07 -14.17 -1.17
N HIS A 333 -36.30 -14.01 0.14
CA HIS A 333 -36.90 -15.03 1.01
C HIS A 333 -36.15 -16.38 0.97
N VAL A 334 -34.82 -16.32 0.85
CA VAL A 334 -33.91 -17.48 0.86
C VAL A 334 -32.94 -17.31 2.01
N GLY A 335 -32.77 -18.34 2.85
CA GLY A 335 -31.82 -18.29 3.96
C GLY A 335 -30.37 -18.44 3.46
N ILE A 336 -29.44 -17.65 3.98
CA ILE A 336 -28.03 -17.74 3.59
C ILE A 336 -27.18 -17.98 4.84
N GLN A 337 -26.32 -18.99 4.80
CA GLN A 337 -25.40 -19.31 5.88
C GLN A 337 -23.97 -19.39 5.35
N ILE A 338 -23.05 -18.67 5.98
CA ILE A 338 -21.60 -18.77 5.72
C ILE A 338 -20.93 -19.33 6.99
N LEU A 339 -20.18 -20.41 6.86
CA LEU A 339 -19.58 -21.17 7.94
C LEU A 339 -18.05 -21.16 7.84
N PHE A 340 -17.35 -20.86 8.93
CA PHE A 340 -15.89 -20.96 9.04
C PHE A 340 -15.51 -22.04 10.04
N LEU A 341 -15.23 -23.26 9.58
CA LEU A 341 -15.11 -24.45 10.43
C LEU A 341 -13.88 -25.29 10.07
N ASP A 342 -13.43 -26.10 11.02
CA ASP A 342 -12.57 -27.24 10.71
C ASP A 342 -13.43 -28.39 10.17
N THR A 343 -13.04 -28.92 9.02
CA THR A 343 -13.81 -29.96 8.34
C THR A 343 -13.09 -31.31 8.32
N LYS A 344 -13.87 -32.39 8.29
CA LYS A 344 -13.37 -33.75 8.01
C LYS A 344 -13.04 -33.91 6.53
N SER A 345 -12.41 -35.03 6.16
CA SER A 345 -11.87 -35.31 4.83
C SER A 345 -12.81 -35.05 3.64
N ASP A 346 -14.13 -35.04 3.82
CA ASP A 346 -15.10 -34.68 2.78
C ASP A 346 -15.90 -33.43 3.18
N ILE A 347 -15.45 -32.27 2.70
CA ILE A 347 -16.11 -30.97 2.90
C ILE A 347 -17.54 -30.94 2.32
N SER A 348 -17.80 -31.68 1.25
CA SER A 348 -19.09 -31.66 0.56
C SER A 348 -20.18 -32.31 1.42
N LEU A 349 -19.83 -33.40 2.11
CA LEU A 349 -20.73 -34.10 3.02
C LEU A 349 -21.07 -33.23 4.24
N GLU A 350 -20.08 -32.50 4.76
CA GLU A 350 -20.28 -31.61 5.90
C GLU A 350 -21.11 -30.38 5.54
N ALA A 351 -20.86 -29.77 4.37
CA ALA A 351 -21.70 -28.66 3.88
C ALA A 351 -23.17 -29.08 3.75
N LYS A 352 -23.44 -30.28 3.18
CA LYS A 352 -24.80 -30.85 3.09
C LYS A 352 -25.43 -31.07 4.46
N LYS A 353 -24.66 -31.61 5.40
CA LYS A 353 -25.11 -31.86 6.77
C LYS A 353 -25.51 -30.55 7.45
N PHE A 354 -24.65 -29.54 7.42
CA PHE A 354 -24.93 -28.25 8.06
C PHE A 354 -26.06 -27.48 7.37
N HIS A 355 -26.14 -27.55 6.04
CA HIS A 355 -27.30 -27.04 5.31
C HIS A 355 -28.61 -27.67 5.78
N THR A 356 -28.64 -29.00 5.95
CA THR A 356 -29.83 -29.72 6.41
C THR A 356 -30.20 -29.33 7.84
N ILE A 357 -29.21 -29.10 8.70
CA ILE A 357 -29.43 -28.60 10.06
C ILE A 357 -30.04 -27.20 10.01
N ALA A 358 -29.46 -26.28 9.25
CA ALA A 358 -29.88 -24.89 9.17
C ALA A 358 -31.27 -24.71 8.54
N PHE A 359 -31.50 -25.34 7.39
CA PHE A 359 -32.67 -25.06 6.54
C PHE A 359 -33.66 -26.22 6.44
N GLY A 360 -33.25 -27.45 6.72
CA GLY A 360 -34.10 -28.63 6.51
C GLY A 360 -34.58 -28.71 5.05
N ASN A 361 -35.89 -28.55 4.84
CA ASN A 361 -36.52 -28.55 3.51
C ASN A 361 -36.76 -27.13 2.96
N ASN A 362 -36.40 -26.08 3.69
CA ASN A 362 -36.60 -24.69 3.25
C ASN A 362 -35.55 -24.30 2.19
N SER A 363 -35.85 -23.26 1.40
CA SER A 363 -34.89 -22.69 0.45
C SER A 363 -33.71 -22.09 1.21
N GLY A 364 -32.49 -22.48 0.83
CA GLY A 364 -31.30 -21.94 1.46
C GLY A 364 -30.03 -22.09 0.64
N ILE A 365 -29.01 -21.33 1.03
CA ILE A 365 -27.66 -21.35 0.46
C ILE A 365 -26.69 -21.50 1.61
N THR A 366 -25.82 -22.51 1.55
CA THR A 366 -24.76 -22.74 2.54
C THR A 366 -23.40 -22.63 1.86
N LEU A 367 -22.54 -21.75 2.39
CA LEU A 367 -21.13 -21.66 2.05
C LEU A 367 -20.32 -22.16 3.23
N LEU A 368 -19.46 -23.15 3.00
CA LEU A 368 -18.60 -23.73 4.03
C LEU A 368 -17.13 -23.48 3.67
N TYR A 369 -16.46 -22.69 4.51
CA TYR A 369 -15.03 -22.47 4.51
C TYR A 369 -14.36 -23.46 5.45
N SER A 370 -13.55 -24.35 4.90
CA SER A 370 -12.72 -25.29 5.64
C SER A 370 -11.38 -24.67 6.02
N LEU A 371 -11.22 -24.29 7.29
CA LEU A 371 -10.00 -23.64 7.79
C LEU A 371 -8.77 -24.55 7.72
N ASN A 372 -8.94 -25.85 7.97
CA ASN A 372 -7.87 -26.82 7.98
C ASN A 372 -7.51 -27.38 6.58
N GLN A 373 -8.45 -27.44 5.63
CA GLN A 373 -8.19 -27.95 4.27
C GLN A 373 -7.99 -26.84 3.24
N LYS A 374 -8.26 -25.58 3.62
CA LYS A 374 -8.15 -24.43 2.74
C LYS A 374 -9.03 -24.54 1.49
N GLN A 375 -10.27 -24.97 1.69
CA GLN A 375 -11.26 -25.12 0.64
C GLN A 375 -12.56 -24.41 0.98
N VAL A 376 -13.28 -23.96 -0.05
CA VAL A 376 -14.61 -23.40 0.08
C VAL A 376 -15.57 -24.27 -0.72
N PHE A 377 -16.71 -24.62 -0.12
CA PHE A 377 -17.75 -25.38 -0.79
C PHE A 377 -19.09 -24.65 -0.72
N VAL A 378 -19.79 -24.60 -1.84
CA VAL A 378 -21.11 -24.00 -1.97
C VAL A 378 -22.14 -25.09 -2.14
N TYR A 379 -23.22 -25.03 -1.36
CA TYR A 379 -24.30 -26.00 -1.43
C TYR A 379 -25.67 -25.32 -1.32
N THR A 380 -26.57 -25.70 -2.22
CA THR A 380 -28.01 -25.43 -2.13
C THR A 380 -28.77 -26.70 -2.48
N ASN A 381 -29.97 -26.86 -1.93
CA ASN A 381 -30.81 -28.01 -2.24
C ASN A 381 -31.49 -27.83 -3.61
N THR A 382 -31.87 -28.92 -4.28
CA THR A 382 -32.48 -28.90 -5.62
C THR A 382 -33.83 -28.20 -5.67
N ASN A 383 -34.48 -28.03 -4.51
CA ASN A 383 -35.80 -27.43 -4.38
C ASN A 383 -35.73 -25.97 -3.94
N SER A 384 -34.52 -25.41 -3.80
CA SER A 384 -34.32 -24.05 -3.33
C SER A 384 -34.76 -23.11 -4.44
N VAL A 385 -35.71 -22.26 -4.10
CA VAL A 385 -36.29 -21.27 -5.00
C VAL A 385 -36.23 -19.89 -4.38
N ILE A 386 -36.06 -18.88 -5.24
CA ILE A 386 -36.21 -17.46 -4.87
C ILE A 386 -37.59 -16.95 -5.23
N GLN A 387 -38.11 -16.05 -4.40
CA GLN A 387 -39.34 -15.32 -4.69
C GLN A 387 -38.99 -13.92 -5.21
N ASN A 388 -39.71 -13.45 -6.23
CA ASN A 388 -39.55 -12.09 -6.74
C ASN A 388 -40.37 -11.13 -5.85
N PRO A 389 -39.74 -10.15 -5.17
CA PRO A 389 -40.46 -9.22 -4.32
C PRO A 389 -41.38 -8.26 -5.09
N ASN A 390 -41.16 -8.07 -6.40
CA ASN A 390 -41.84 -7.02 -7.17
C ASN A 390 -42.89 -7.52 -8.18
N LYS A 391 -43.08 -8.85 -8.33
CA LYS A 391 -44.09 -9.42 -9.24
C LYS A 391 -44.60 -10.77 -8.75
N ASN A 392 -45.89 -11.05 -8.96
CA ASN A 392 -46.51 -12.38 -8.86
C ASN A 392 -45.95 -13.34 -9.96
N GLU A 393 -44.64 -13.51 -10.02
CA GLU A 393 -43.94 -14.42 -10.92
C GLU A 393 -43.66 -15.74 -10.19
N ASN A 394 -43.63 -16.84 -10.95
CA ASN A 394 -43.34 -18.16 -10.40
C ASN A 394 -41.95 -18.18 -9.74
N PRO A 395 -41.78 -18.89 -8.61
CA PRO A 395 -40.49 -19.04 -7.95
C PRO A 395 -39.43 -19.58 -8.93
N LYS A 396 -38.24 -19.00 -8.92
CA LYS A 396 -37.13 -19.43 -9.79
C LYS A 396 -36.18 -20.35 -9.02
N PRO A 397 -35.81 -21.53 -9.55
CA PRO A 397 -34.90 -22.44 -8.87
C PRO A 397 -33.46 -21.90 -8.86
N ILE A 398 -32.74 -22.21 -7.78
CA ILE A 398 -31.33 -21.88 -7.61
C ILE A 398 -30.51 -23.04 -8.17
N ASP A 399 -29.83 -22.81 -9.28
CA ASP A 399 -28.87 -23.79 -9.81
C ASP A 399 -27.58 -23.80 -8.98
N ASN A 400 -27.23 -24.95 -8.39
CA ASN A 400 -26.06 -25.08 -7.53
C ASN A 400 -24.75 -24.89 -8.31
N GLN A 401 -24.68 -25.36 -9.56
CA GLN A 401 -23.46 -25.29 -10.35
C GLN A 401 -23.13 -23.84 -10.73
N SER A 402 -24.11 -23.10 -11.25
CA SER A 402 -23.96 -21.68 -11.61
C SER A 402 -23.68 -20.81 -10.39
N LEU A 403 -24.35 -21.06 -9.27
CA LEU A 403 -24.07 -20.36 -8.01
C LEU A 403 -22.64 -20.62 -7.53
N SER A 404 -22.22 -21.89 -7.50
CA SER A 404 -20.86 -22.27 -7.11
C SER A 404 -19.80 -21.63 -8.01
N GLN A 405 -20.06 -21.54 -9.32
CA GLN A 405 -19.17 -20.89 -10.26
C GLN A 405 -19.09 -19.38 -10.00
N SER A 406 -20.23 -18.71 -9.81
CA SER A 406 -20.29 -17.27 -9.49
C SER A 406 -19.48 -16.92 -8.24
N VAL A 407 -19.63 -17.70 -7.18
CA VAL A 407 -18.87 -17.51 -5.93
C VAL A 407 -17.38 -17.80 -6.16
N SER A 408 -17.04 -18.91 -6.83
CA SER A 408 -15.65 -19.28 -7.11
C SER A 408 -14.91 -18.21 -7.90
N ASP A 409 -15.54 -17.66 -8.94
CA ASP A 409 -14.95 -16.62 -9.79
C ASP A 409 -14.74 -15.31 -9.02
N ALA A 410 -15.68 -14.94 -8.16
CA ALA A 410 -15.57 -13.75 -7.34
C ALA A 410 -14.46 -13.83 -6.30
N ILE A 411 -14.23 -15.00 -5.69
CA ILE A 411 -13.20 -15.18 -4.66
C ILE A 411 -11.82 -15.55 -5.22
N ALA A 412 -11.71 -15.98 -6.48
CA ALA A 412 -10.47 -16.49 -7.07
C ALA A 412 -9.23 -15.57 -6.90
N PRO A 413 -9.33 -14.23 -7.05
CA PRO A 413 -8.19 -13.34 -6.81
C PRO A 413 -7.73 -13.35 -5.35
N HIS A 414 -8.68 -13.43 -4.41
CA HIS A 414 -8.43 -13.37 -2.97
C HIS A 414 -8.01 -14.73 -2.40
N LEU A 415 -8.49 -15.82 -2.98
CA LEU A 415 -8.07 -17.18 -2.64
C LEU A 415 -6.56 -17.38 -2.82
N LYS A 416 -5.99 -16.80 -3.89
CA LYS A 416 -4.53 -16.83 -4.12
C LYS A 416 -3.73 -16.05 -3.07
N MET A 417 -4.32 -15.01 -2.51
CA MET A 417 -3.73 -14.19 -1.45
C MET A 417 -4.06 -14.72 -0.05
N GLU A 418 -4.88 -15.78 0.04
CA GLU A 418 -5.42 -16.35 1.27
C GLU A 418 -6.12 -15.29 2.15
N ASP A 419 -6.78 -14.32 1.51
CA ASP A 419 -7.43 -13.20 2.16
C ASP A 419 -8.89 -13.51 2.52
N ILE A 420 -9.04 -14.22 3.64
CA ILE A 420 -10.33 -14.75 4.10
C ILE A 420 -11.38 -13.65 4.37
N ASP A 421 -10.92 -12.46 4.77
CA ASP A 421 -11.74 -11.29 5.02
C ASP A 421 -12.46 -10.83 3.75
N TRP A 422 -11.69 -10.63 2.67
CA TRP A 422 -12.26 -10.27 1.38
C TRP A 422 -13.02 -11.41 0.73
N MET A 423 -12.57 -12.66 0.87
CA MET A 423 -13.31 -13.82 0.36
C MET A 423 -14.74 -13.89 0.93
N CYS A 424 -14.91 -13.61 2.22
CA CYS A 424 -16.22 -13.56 2.88
C CYS A 424 -17.13 -12.48 2.25
N ILE A 425 -16.63 -11.25 2.13
CA ILE A 425 -17.38 -10.14 1.51
C ILE A 425 -17.74 -10.48 0.07
N ARG A 426 -16.76 -10.91 -0.74
CA ARG A 426 -16.96 -11.25 -2.15
C ARG A 426 -17.92 -12.39 -2.35
N SER A 427 -17.96 -13.36 -1.43
CA SER A 427 -18.95 -14.43 -1.48
C SER A 427 -20.37 -13.92 -1.30
N ALA A 428 -20.60 -13.02 -0.34
CA ALA A 428 -21.92 -12.42 -0.14
C ALA A 428 -22.35 -11.59 -1.36
N GLU A 429 -21.45 -10.79 -1.93
CA GLU A 429 -21.70 -10.02 -3.16
C GLU A 429 -21.94 -10.92 -4.39
N ALA A 430 -21.25 -12.05 -4.49
CA ALA A 430 -21.44 -13.00 -5.59
C ALA A 430 -22.81 -13.69 -5.52
N ILE A 431 -23.30 -13.99 -4.31
CA ILE A 431 -24.67 -14.47 -4.10
C ILE A 431 -25.66 -13.39 -4.53
N ASP A 432 -25.48 -12.15 -4.08
CA ASP A 432 -26.32 -11.01 -4.48
C ASP A 432 -26.43 -10.88 -6.01
N TYR A 433 -25.28 -10.80 -6.68
CA TYR A 433 -25.20 -10.72 -8.13
C TYR A 433 -25.92 -11.90 -8.82
N TYR A 434 -25.70 -13.12 -8.35
CA TYR A 434 -26.31 -14.31 -8.90
C TYR A 434 -27.85 -14.30 -8.76
N LEU A 435 -28.38 -13.95 -7.59
CA LEU A 435 -29.82 -13.92 -7.35
C LEU A 435 -30.51 -12.83 -8.20
N HIS A 436 -29.87 -11.66 -8.38
CA HIS A 436 -30.35 -10.63 -9.28
C HIS A 436 -30.30 -11.05 -10.76
N MET A 437 -29.27 -11.77 -11.18
CA MET A 437 -29.18 -12.34 -12.52
C MET A 437 -30.32 -13.34 -12.77
N LEU A 438 -30.64 -14.20 -11.80
CA LEU A 438 -31.76 -15.15 -11.93
C LEU A 438 -33.09 -14.44 -12.19
N LEU A 439 -33.36 -13.30 -11.53
CA LEU A 439 -34.59 -12.54 -11.76
C LEU A 439 -34.65 -11.90 -13.15
N THR A 440 -33.53 -11.44 -13.70
CA THR A 440 -33.47 -10.75 -14.99
C THR A 440 -33.47 -11.68 -16.21
N GLN A 441 -33.26 -13.00 -16.05
CA GLN A 441 -33.38 -13.94 -17.17
C GLN A 441 -34.84 -14.16 -17.62
N PRO A 442 -35.16 -14.01 -18.93
CA PRO A 442 -36.48 -14.33 -19.46
C PRO A 442 -36.76 -15.84 -19.39
N ASN A 443 -38.00 -16.21 -19.05
CA ASN A 443 -38.45 -17.61 -18.91
C ASN A 443 -38.17 -18.44 -20.18
N LYS A 444 -37.23 -19.39 -20.09
CA LYS A 444 -36.87 -20.32 -21.19
C LYS A 444 -37.92 -21.40 -21.50
N ASN A 445 -39.10 -21.38 -20.90
CA ASN A 445 -40.11 -22.45 -21.06
C ASN A 445 -41.19 -22.18 -22.13
N LYS A 446 -40.92 -21.31 -23.11
CA LYS A 446 -41.88 -21.06 -24.21
C LYS A 446 -41.23 -20.87 -25.59
N ALA A 447 -40.15 -21.60 -25.86
CA ALA A 447 -39.50 -21.58 -27.18
C ALA A 447 -38.96 -22.99 -27.55
N ASN A 448 -39.84 -23.98 -27.55
CA ASN A 448 -39.68 -25.12 -28.45
C ASN A 448 -40.55 -24.85 -29.67
N HIS A 449 -40.07 -24.01 -30.56
CA HIS A 449 -40.27 -24.03 -32.02
C HIS A 449 -39.59 -22.78 -32.58
N GLU A 450 -38.89 -22.98 -33.70
CA GLU A 450 -38.21 -21.97 -34.52
C GLU A 450 -36.80 -21.56 -34.08
N SER A 451 -35.86 -22.40 -34.48
CA SER A 451 -34.55 -21.98 -34.92
C SER A 451 -34.66 -21.10 -36.18
N ALA A 452 -34.28 -19.82 -36.10
CA ALA A 452 -33.57 -19.09 -37.16
C ALA A 452 -33.20 -17.67 -36.70
N SER A 453 -31.92 -17.33 -36.93
CA SER A 453 -31.35 -15.99 -37.20
C SER A 453 -32.19 -14.72 -36.95
N GLY A 454 -31.65 -13.80 -36.16
CA GLY A 454 -32.06 -12.39 -36.22
C GLY A 454 -31.66 -11.59 -34.99
N SER A 455 -30.63 -10.75 -35.13
CA SER A 455 -30.25 -9.70 -34.19
C SER A 455 -31.43 -8.76 -33.90
N PRO A 456 -31.65 -8.28 -32.66
CA PRO A 456 -32.81 -7.46 -32.34
C PRO A 456 -32.58 -5.98 -32.71
N PRO A 457 -33.62 -5.23 -33.12
CA PRO A 457 -33.55 -3.78 -33.22
C PRO A 457 -33.79 -3.16 -31.83
N LEU A 458 -32.96 -2.17 -31.50
CA LEU A 458 -33.11 -1.28 -30.35
C LEU A 458 -34.24 -0.27 -30.63
N GLY A 459 -35.32 -0.34 -29.84
CA GLY A 459 -36.34 0.69 -29.73
C GLY A 459 -36.06 1.59 -28.52
N ILE A 460 -35.91 2.88 -28.79
CA ILE A 460 -35.66 3.97 -27.85
C ILE A 460 -36.91 4.26 -27.02
N ASP A 461 -36.77 4.42 -25.70
CA ASP A 461 -37.68 5.26 -24.91
C ASP A 461 -36.91 6.37 -24.20
N ASN A 462 -37.56 7.53 -24.15
CA ASN A 462 -37.01 8.87 -24.09
C ASN A 462 -36.74 9.35 -22.67
N GLY A 463 -35.72 10.20 -22.55
CA GLY A 463 -35.75 11.38 -21.68
C GLY A 463 -35.69 11.13 -20.17
N LYS A 464 -34.49 10.83 -19.66
CA LYS A 464 -34.08 11.35 -18.34
C LYS A 464 -33.03 12.40 -18.57
N GLU A 465 -33.31 13.64 -18.15
CA GLU A 465 -32.34 14.72 -18.17
C GLU A 465 -31.02 14.29 -17.51
N PRO A 466 -29.86 14.73 -18.03
CA PRO A 466 -28.57 14.27 -17.54
C PRO A 466 -28.40 14.57 -16.05
N HIS A 467 -28.06 13.53 -15.30
CA HIS A 467 -27.81 13.52 -13.86
C HIS A 467 -26.94 14.72 -13.43
N VAL A 468 -27.27 15.38 -12.33
CA VAL A 468 -26.56 16.58 -11.81
C VAL A 468 -25.04 16.35 -11.69
N VAL A 469 -24.61 15.13 -11.36
CA VAL A 469 -23.20 14.71 -11.32
C VAL A 469 -22.52 14.80 -12.69
N PHE A 470 -23.23 14.48 -13.77
CA PHE A 470 -22.72 14.62 -15.13
C PHE A 470 -22.59 16.10 -15.53
N GLN A 471 -23.51 16.96 -15.09
CA GLN A 471 -23.39 18.41 -15.30
C GLN A 471 -22.17 18.98 -14.56
N TRP A 472 -21.94 18.57 -13.30
CA TRP A 472 -20.74 18.96 -12.54
C TRP A 472 -19.45 18.42 -13.16
N PHE A 473 -19.46 17.18 -13.65
CA PHE A 473 -18.33 16.61 -14.38
C PHE A 473 -18.02 17.42 -15.65
N MET A 474 -19.04 17.81 -16.42
CA MET A 474 -18.85 18.63 -17.61
C MET A 474 -18.37 20.05 -17.29
N ILE A 475 -18.85 20.65 -16.19
CA ILE A 475 -18.35 21.93 -15.68
C ILE A 475 -16.89 21.81 -15.24
N LEU A 476 -16.53 20.73 -14.53
CA LEU A 476 -15.16 20.45 -14.10
C LEU A 476 -14.23 20.23 -15.31
N MET A 477 -14.68 19.48 -16.32
CA MET A 477 -13.92 19.28 -17.55
C MET A 477 -13.73 20.59 -18.31
N PHE A 478 -14.76 21.43 -18.36
CA PHE A 478 -14.68 22.78 -18.92
C PHE A 478 -13.70 23.67 -18.15
N LEU A 479 -13.67 23.56 -16.82
CA LEU A 479 -12.71 24.27 -15.95
C LEU A 479 -11.27 23.80 -16.18
N VAL A 480 -11.04 22.49 -16.31
CA VAL A 480 -9.72 21.91 -16.64
C VAL A 480 -9.26 22.37 -18.02
N LEU A 481 -10.17 22.42 -19.01
CA LEU A 481 -9.87 22.96 -20.34
C LEU A 481 -9.56 24.47 -20.32
N LEU A 482 -10.25 25.23 -19.47
CA LEU A 482 -10.03 26.67 -19.29
C LEU A 482 -8.71 26.96 -18.57
N VAL A 483 -8.30 26.13 -17.61
CA VAL A 483 -6.98 26.16 -16.99
C VAL A 483 -5.88 25.79 -18.00
N GLY A 484 -6.16 24.87 -18.92
CA GLY A 484 -5.28 24.56 -20.06
C GLY A 484 -5.04 25.75 -21.00
N MET A 485 -5.98 26.70 -21.10
CA MET A 485 -5.79 27.96 -21.82
C MET A 485 -4.91 28.96 -21.05
N MET A 486 -5.01 28.98 -19.71
CA MET A 486 -4.20 29.84 -18.84
C MET A 486 -2.72 29.40 -18.77
N ALA A 487 -2.43 28.12 -19.03
CA ALA A 487 -1.08 27.55 -18.95
C ALA A 487 -0.21 27.75 -20.21
N GLY A 488 -0.68 28.50 -21.21
CA GLY A 488 0.13 28.94 -22.36
C GLY A 488 0.52 27.88 -23.40
N GLU A 489 0.26 26.59 -23.17
CA GLU A 489 0.66 25.50 -24.08
C GLU A 489 -0.44 25.03 -25.04
N GLY A 490 -1.74 25.26 -24.76
CA GLY A 490 -2.88 25.13 -25.70
C GLY A 490 -3.18 23.75 -26.32
N TYR A 491 -2.26 22.79 -26.27
CA TYR A 491 -2.36 21.49 -26.94
C TYR A 491 -3.56 20.66 -26.47
N ILE A 492 -3.73 20.53 -25.15
CA ILE A 492 -4.80 19.74 -24.55
C ILE A 492 -6.17 20.33 -24.90
N PHE A 493 -6.27 21.65 -24.94
CA PHE A 493 -7.50 22.36 -25.28
C PHE A 493 -7.92 22.10 -26.73
N PHE A 494 -7.04 22.39 -27.70
CA PHE A 494 -7.37 22.18 -29.11
C PHE A 494 -7.59 20.70 -29.41
N TYR A 495 -6.83 19.80 -28.77
CA TYR A 495 -7.05 18.35 -28.91
C TYR A 495 -8.44 17.95 -28.46
N GLY A 496 -8.90 18.43 -27.29
CA GLY A 496 -10.26 18.21 -26.83
C GLY A 496 -11.33 18.72 -27.80
N VAL A 497 -11.16 19.93 -28.35
CA VAL A 497 -12.10 20.54 -29.31
C VAL A 497 -12.18 19.74 -30.61
N PHE A 498 -11.04 19.40 -31.22
CA PHE A 498 -11.01 18.63 -32.46
C PHE A 498 -11.48 17.18 -32.26
N TYR A 499 -11.19 16.58 -31.11
CA TYR A 499 -11.70 15.26 -30.73
C TYR A 499 -13.23 15.27 -30.63
N LEU A 500 -13.83 16.25 -29.93
CA LEU A 500 -15.29 16.41 -29.88
C LEU A 500 -15.89 16.62 -31.28
N GLY A 501 -15.25 17.45 -32.10
CA GLY A 501 -15.65 17.66 -33.49
C GLY A 501 -15.67 16.36 -34.29
N SER A 502 -14.67 15.49 -34.11
CA SER A 502 -14.60 14.18 -34.78
C SER A 502 -15.73 13.24 -34.34
N VAL A 503 -16.11 13.27 -33.05
CA VAL A 503 -17.22 12.46 -32.51
C VAL A 503 -18.57 12.95 -33.03
N ILE A 504 -18.76 14.26 -33.18
CA ILE A 504 -19.98 14.83 -33.78
C ILE A 504 -20.07 14.51 -35.27
N LEU A 505 -18.94 14.56 -36.00
CA LEU A 505 -18.87 14.19 -37.41
C LEU A 505 -19.20 12.71 -37.62
N ARG A 506 -18.75 11.81 -36.74
CA ARG A 506 -19.12 10.39 -36.71
C ARG A 506 -20.63 10.19 -36.60
N ALA A 507 -21.30 10.98 -35.75
CA ALA A 507 -22.75 10.89 -35.58
C ALA A 507 -23.53 11.31 -36.85
N LYS A 508 -22.89 12.04 -37.77
CA LYS A 508 -23.54 12.66 -38.93
C LYS A 508 -23.14 12.03 -40.27
N TYR A 509 -21.95 11.45 -40.38
CA TYR A 509 -21.43 10.84 -41.61
C TYR A 509 -20.78 9.48 -41.31
N SER A 510 -21.35 8.40 -41.86
CA SER A 510 -20.84 7.03 -41.69
C SER A 510 -19.67 6.75 -42.65
N LEU A 511 -18.53 7.41 -42.41
CA LEU A 511 -17.39 7.44 -43.34
C LEU A 511 -16.41 6.26 -43.20
N LEU A 512 -16.50 5.43 -42.15
CA LEU A 512 -15.55 4.33 -41.91
C LEU A 512 -16.25 3.03 -41.45
N PRO A 513 -15.75 1.84 -41.83
CA PRO A 513 -16.29 0.54 -41.40
C PRO A 513 -16.26 0.36 -39.88
N GLU A 514 -17.24 -0.35 -39.32
CA GLU A 514 -17.42 -0.61 -37.88
C GLU A 514 -16.33 -1.51 -37.26
N SER A 515 -15.10 -1.04 -37.21
CA SER A 515 -14.02 -1.64 -36.43
C SER A 515 -13.58 -0.66 -35.33
N PRO A 516 -13.81 -0.96 -34.04
CA PRO A 516 -13.54 -0.04 -32.93
C PRO A 516 -12.08 0.41 -32.84
N ASN A 517 -11.15 -0.50 -33.18
CA ASN A 517 -9.72 -0.26 -33.04
C ASN A 517 -9.16 0.59 -34.19
N LEU A 518 -9.66 0.39 -35.43
CA LEU A 518 -9.19 1.13 -36.60
C LEU A 518 -9.65 2.60 -36.55
N TYR A 519 -10.87 2.84 -36.08
CA TYR A 519 -11.40 4.20 -35.90
C TYR A 519 -10.69 4.97 -34.79
N SER A 520 -10.38 4.32 -33.67
CA SER A 520 -9.68 4.97 -32.55
C SER A 520 -8.27 5.41 -32.98
N ILE A 521 -7.59 4.61 -33.80
CA ILE A 521 -6.29 4.97 -34.36
C ILE A 521 -6.43 6.13 -35.35
N VAL A 522 -7.37 6.04 -36.31
CA VAL A 522 -7.56 7.07 -37.34
C VAL A 522 -8.00 8.42 -36.75
N SER A 523 -8.85 8.41 -35.72
CA SER A 523 -9.33 9.65 -35.07
C SER A 523 -8.22 10.35 -34.29
N VAL A 524 -7.32 9.62 -33.63
CA VAL A 524 -6.15 10.20 -32.96
C VAL A 524 -5.22 10.88 -33.97
N PHE A 525 -4.94 10.24 -35.12
CA PHE A 525 -4.11 10.84 -36.16
C PHE A 525 -4.76 12.05 -36.85
N LEU A 526 -6.08 12.01 -37.10
CA LEU A 526 -6.82 13.13 -37.71
C LEU A 526 -6.90 14.36 -36.79
N VAL A 527 -6.80 14.18 -35.47
CA VAL A 527 -6.87 15.27 -34.48
C VAL A 527 -5.49 15.85 -34.18
N LEU A 528 -4.42 15.04 -34.18
CA LEU A 528 -3.04 15.49 -33.89
C LEU A 528 -2.48 16.48 -34.92
N LEU A 529 -2.83 16.32 -36.20
CA LEU A 529 -2.33 17.19 -37.27
C LEU A 529 -2.90 18.63 -37.22
N PRO A 530 -4.23 18.85 -37.12
CA PRO A 530 -4.77 20.20 -37.01
C PRO A 530 -4.44 20.87 -35.67
N THR A 531 -4.33 20.12 -34.57
CA THR A 531 -3.93 20.67 -33.25
C THR A 531 -2.53 21.25 -33.29
N THR A 532 -1.56 20.53 -33.84
CA THR A 532 -0.17 20.99 -33.97
C THR A 532 -0.06 22.23 -34.87
N ILE A 533 -0.80 22.27 -35.98
CA ILE A 533 -0.85 23.44 -36.88
C ILE A 533 -1.41 24.67 -36.17
N VAL A 534 -2.53 24.52 -35.44
CA VAL A 534 -3.17 25.63 -34.72
C VAL A 534 -2.27 26.15 -33.61
N VAL A 535 -1.69 25.28 -32.79
CA VAL A 535 -0.76 25.70 -31.73
C VAL A 535 0.47 26.39 -32.31
N TYR A 536 1.01 25.91 -33.44
CA TYR A 536 2.11 26.58 -34.13
C TYR A 536 1.76 28.00 -34.59
N ILE A 537 0.56 28.21 -35.15
CA ILE A 537 0.07 29.54 -35.56
C ILE A 537 -0.08 30.46 -34.35
N PHE A 538 -0.67 29.98 -33.26
CA PHE A 538 -0.87 30.78 -32.05
C PHE A 538 0.44 31.15 -31.33
N ARG A 539 1.44 30.26 -31.36
CA ARG A 539 2.81 30.58 -30.90
C ARG A 539 3.45 31.67 -31.75
N LYS A 540 3.26 31.65 -33.07
CA LYS A 540 3.81 32.66 -33.99
C LYS A 540 3.16 34.04 -33.81
N ILE A 541 1.93 34.10 -33.29
CA ILE A 541 1.19 35.35 -33.02
C ILE A 541 1.57 35.96 -31.65
N GLY A 542 2.42 35.30 -30.85
CA GLY A 542 2.92 35.84 -29.57
C GLY A 542 1.91 35.74 -28.42
N TRP A 543 0.93 34.83 -28.52
CA TRP A 543 -0.15 34.72 -27.53
C TRP A 543 0.33 34.16 -26.17
N SER A 544 1.39 33.35 -26.15
CA SER A 544 1.99 32.81 -24.91
C SER A 544 2.47 33.92 -23.97
N ASP A 545 3.05 34.97 -24.54
CA ASP A 545 3.75 36.01 -23.78
C ASP A 545 2.76 37.01 -23.14
N SER A 546 1.54 37.10 -23.69
CA SER A 546 0.46 37.95 -23.15
C SER A 546 -0.33 37.29 -22.02
N VAL A 547 -0.33 35.95 -21.92
CA VAL A 547 -1.07 35.21 -20.89
C VAL A 547 -0.22 35.05 -19.61
N SER A 548 1.11 34.90 -19.74
CA SER A 548 2.03 34.77 -18.60
C SER A 548 2.14 36.02 -17.71
N SER A 549 1.92 37.22 -18.28
CA SER A 549 1.98 38.47 -17.52
C SER A 549 0.77 38.67 -16.60
N TYR A 550 -0.39 38.07 -16.91
CA TYR A 550 -1.62 38.23 -16.12
C TYR A 550 -1.68 37.26 -14.92
N SER A 551 -0.94 36.15 -14.96
CA SER A 551 -0.90 35.15 -13.88
C SER A 551 0.01 35.52 -12.70
N GLN A 552 0.95 36.46 -12.86
CA GLN A 552 1.86 36.85 -11.78
C GLN A 552 1.19 37.78 -10.75
N ASP A 553 0.19 38.56 -11.14
CA ASP A 553 -0.48 39.52 -10.25
C ASP A 553 -1.61 38.92 -9.40
N PHE A 554 -2.03 37.67 -9.66
CA PHE A 554 -3.15 37.03 -8.95
C PHE A 554 -2.71 36.22 -7.71
N PHE A 555 -1.42 35.90 -7.56
CA PHE A 555 -0.91 35.00 -6.50
C PHE A 555 0.09 35.63 -5.53
N SER A 556 0.42 36.92 -5.63
CA SER A 556 1.32 37.58 -4.68
C SER A 556 0.56 38.23 -3.51
N GLY A 557 0.30 37.44 -2.46
CA GLY A 557 -0.06 37.96 -1.14
C GLY A 557 1.19 38.44 -0.40
N SER A 558 1.26 39.74 -0.12
CA SER A 558 2.33 40.38 0.65
C SER A 558 2.27 40.03 2.15
N SER A 559 3.37 39.55 2.71
CA SER A 559 3.67 39.71 4.14
C SER A 559 5.17 39.90 4.34
N GLY A 560 5.52 41.01 4.98
CA GLY A 560 6.89 41.38 5.33
C GLY A 560 7.24 41.04 6.78
N GLY A 561 8.51 41.25 7.13
CA GLY A 561 8.93 41.53 8.50
C GLY A 561 9.84 40.49 9.17
N SER A 562 11.14 40.72 9.02
CA SER A 562 12.32 40.21 9.72
C SER A 562 12.23 39.91 11.24
N SER A 563 13.02 38.93 11.72
CA SER A 563 14.19 39.21 12.58
C SER A 563 15.08 37.98 12.77
N SER A 564 16.39 38.21 12.67
CA SER A 564 17.48 37.25 12.87
C SER A 564 18.13 37.49 14.23
N SER A 565 18.34 36.43 15.03
CA SER A 565 19.29 36.44 16.15
C SER A 565 20.32 35.34 15.93
N GLY A 566 21.55 35.75 15.63
CA GLY A 566 22.68 34.87 15.44
C GLY A 566 23.17 34.30 16.76
N SER A 567 23.43 32.99 16.78
CA SER A 567 24.27 32.35 17.79
C SER A 567 25.28 31.44 17.09
N SER A 568 26.55 31.74 17.34
CA SER A 568 27.73 31.15 16.72
C SER A 568 27.98 29.73 17.22
N TYR A 569 28.00 28.75 16.32
CA TYR A 569 28.44 27.38 16.57
C TYR A 569 29.92 27.21 16.24
N ARG A 570 30.66 26.60 17.16
CA ARG A 570 32.05 26.16 16.99
C ARG A 570 32.06 24.89 16.14
N SER A 571 32.57 24.97 14.93
CA SER A 571 32.93 23.80 14.11
C SER A 571 34.32 23.32 14.50
N SER A 572 34.43 22.18 15.19
CA SER A 572 35.66 21.39 15.17
C SER A 572 35.69 20.61 13.86
N SER A 573 36.49 21.10 12.91
CA SER A 573 36.76 20.46 11.62
C SER A 573 37.60 19.19 11.80
N SER A 574 36.95 18.05 11.85
CA SER A 574 37.46 16.84 11.20
C SER A 574 36.60 16.63 9.96
N SER A 575 37.21 16.66 8.78
CA SER A 575 36.52 16.60 7.49
C SER A 575 35.66 15.33 7.39
N TYR A 576 34.35 15.43 7.60
CA TYR A 576 33.43 14.34 7.29
C TYR A 576 33.49 14.12 5.79
N SER A 577 33.83 12.91 5.35
CA SER A 577 34.02 12.60 3.93
C SER A 577 33.45 11.23 3.62
N GLY A 578 32.89 11.09 2.41
CA GLY A 578 32.51 9.79 1.89
C GLY A 578 33.74 8.96 1.56
N GLY A 579 33.61 7.64 1.74
CA GLY A 579 34.70 6.69 1.58
C GLY A 579 34.89 6.17 0.15
N GLY A 580 34.05 6.54 -0.83
CA GLY A 580 34.19 6.07 -2.21
C GLY A 580 33.19 4.99 -2.65
N GLY A 581 32.03 4.87 -2.00
CA GLY A 581 31.00 3.93 -2.44
C GLY A 581 30.30 4.35 -3.74
N SER A 582 29.81 3.36 -4.49
CA SER A 582 29.02 3.54 -5.71
C SER A 582 27.53 3.45 -5.40
N SER A 583 26.72 4.30 -6.03
CA SER A 583 25.27 4.10 -6.03
C SER A 583 24.93 2.91 -6.92
N GLY A 584 23.95 2.09 -6.51
CA GLY A 584 23.52 0.93 -7.30
C GLY A 584 22.38 1.23 -8.28
N GLY A 585 21.84 2.46 -8.25
CA GLY A 585 20.61 2.84 -8.96
C GLY A 585 19.33 2.47 -8.19
N GLY A 586 19.44 1.75 -7.08
CA GLY A 586 18.33 1.44 -6.18
C GLY A 586 17.87 2.63 -5.32
N GLY A 587 16.73 2.44 -4.66
CA GLY A 587 16.07 3.44 -3.84
C GLY A 587 14.65 3.77 -4.31
N ALA A 588 14.07 4.81 -3.73
CA ALA A 588 12.70 5.20 -4.02
C ALA A 588 12.51 6.70 -3.87
N SER A 589 11.53 7.23 -4.59
CA SER A 589 11.11 8.62 -4.54
C SER A 589 9.65 8.75 -4.12
N GLY A 590 9.30 9.90 -3.53
CA GLY A 590 7.92 10.26 -3.23
C GLY A 590 7.72 11.76 -3.27
N SER A 591 6.44 12.16 -3.24
CA SER A 591 6.02 13.54 -3.24
C SER A 591 4.82 13.76 -2.32
N TRP A 592 4.64 14.97 -1.79
CA TRP A 592 3.56 15.27 -0.85
C TRP A 592 2.71 16.48 -1.20
#